data_AF-A0A131ZZ94-F1
#
_entry.id   AF-A0A131ZZ94-F1
#
_cell.length_a   1.000
_cell.length_b   1.000
_cell.length_c   1.000
_cell.angle_alpha   90.00
_cell.angle_beta   90.00
_cell.angle_gamma   90.00
#
_symmetry.space_group_name_H-M   'P 1'
#
loop_
_entity.id
_entity.type
_entity.pdbx_description
1 polymer ?
#
loop_
_entity_poly.entity_id
_entity_poly.type
_entity_poly.pdbx_seq_one_letter_code
_entity_poly.pdbx_strand_id
1 'polypeptide(L)'
;MIAVGFNDGHCLIIKGQLIRDKNLRLKLFQISRSDSITNVRFALNTRQIDSFGCEIGASCLKSDPKQTDSLQFIVGRKDAIYFYSIDGRGPCLAYDGHKLFLSWFRNYLVVVTTENTGRSVENFKETSDTLVMNQNHITIYDIEKKFIAYSCPVPTVNQIVSEWGLIYLISNDGRVLVFRECDIQTKLELLFKKNQFSMAIEIAKNQTYSQDVLADMFKQYGDHLYSNGDFDEAINQYCQTLGFLEPSYVIRKFLDLQRIHNLTTYLQEIHKRNLATEDHTTLLINCYVKLKNEEKLNEFLRSSEIVFDVDIAIRVLRQSGYFENASMLAKKHLRYDNYFSILIEDQGDAKTVLQTFEEMFNENKYEIVGQYLCKYGRLLMNDDPETTTKLLKQLCLACMLKASDETSDLNRNSDDLDIGNDSNTFVGGNPEMYLHIFLNNHSKMIEFLEFLIKEWKRFEKFEPEVPMEISNTLLELYMHSYKTDTKVSDGLR
;
A
#
# COMPACT_ATOMS: atom_id res chain seq x y z
N MET A 1 22.53 38.07 -40.97
CA MET A 1 22.17 39.43 -41.40
C MET A 1 21.94 40.20 -40.12
N ILE A 2 22.68 41.27 -39.87
CA ILE A 2 22.50 42.11 -38.68
C ILE A 2 21.86 43.42 -39.13
N ALA A 3 20.83 43.88 -38.42
CA ALA A 3 20.23 45.20 -38.62
C ALA A 3 20.46 46.03 -37.35
N VAL A 4 20.99 47.24 -37.52
CA VAL A 4 21.26 48.19 -36.43
C VAL A 4 20.42 49.44 -36.68
N GLY A 5 19.48 49.71 -35.77
CA GLY A 5 18.67 50.92 -35.78
C GLY A 5 19.33 52.03 -34.97
N PHE A 6 19.35 53.25 -35.50
CA PHE A 6 19.85 54.45 -34.84
C PHE A 6 18.69 55.31 -34.31
N ASN A 7 18.96 56.10 -33.27
CA ASN A 7 17.97 56.96 -32.62
C ASN A 7 17.39 58.06 -33.53
N ASP A 8 18.05 58.35 -34.65
CA ASP A 8 17.60 59.29 -35.68
C ASP A 8 16.72 58.63 -36.76
N GLY A 9 16.40 57.34 -36.58
CA GLY A 9 15.58 56.54 -37.46
C GLY A 9 16.36 55.78 -38.53
N HIS A 10 17.66 55.98 -38.72
CA HIS A 10 18.38 55.22 -39.74
C HIS A 10 18.47 53.73 -39.38
N CYS A 11 18.40 52.86 -40.38
CA CYS A 11 18.63 51.43 -40.18
C CYS A 11 19.76 50.96 -41.10
N LEU A 12 20.83 50.44 -40.49
CA LEU A 12 21.97 49.87 -41.17
C LEU A 12 21.80 48.36 -41.26
N ILE A 13 21.69 47.84 -42.48
CA ILE A 13 21.64 46.39 -42.71
C ILE A 13 23.02 45.92 -43.16
N ILE A 14 23.55 44.95 -42.42
CA ILE A 14 24.82 44.29 -42.66
C ILE A 14 24.53 42.86 -43.12
N LYS A 15 24.86 42.57 -44.39
CA LYS A 15 24.66 41.25 -45.00
C LYS A 15 26.02 40.69 -45.45
N GLY A 16 26.49 39.66 -44.74
CA GLY A 16 27.76 38.96 -45.02
C GLY A 16 28.21 38.10 -43.83
N GLN A 17 29.26 37.28 -44.01
CA GLN A 17 29.94 36.59 -42.90
C GLN A 17 30.94 37.55 -42.24
N LEU A 18 30.60 38.04 -41.04
CA LEU A 18 31.33 39.08 -40.30
C LEU A 18 32.80 38.75 -40.01
N ILE A 19 33.17 37.47 -40.04
CA ILE A 19 34.49 36.99 -39.61
C ILE A 19 35.48 36.86 -40.78
N ARG A 20 35.01 36.73 -42.04
CA ARG A 20 35.88 36.37 -43.17
C ARG A 20 35.78 37.25 -44.41
N ASP A 21 34.76 38.09 -44.52
CA ASP A 21 34.52 38.83 -45.76
C ASP A 21 35.06 40.26 -45.65
N LYS A 22 36.11 40.60 -46.41
CA LYS A 22 36.64 41.98 -46.49
C LYS A 22 35.68 42.92 -47.23
N ASN A 23 34.74 42.37 -48.00
CA ASN A 23 33.75 43.13 -48.78
C ASN A 23 32.37 43.01 -48.14
N LEU A 24 32.23 43.49 -46.90
CA LEU A 24 30.94 43.63 -46.23
C LEU A 24 30.06 44.60 -47.02
N ARG A 25 28.97 44.11 -47.61
CA ARG A 25 27.95 44.96 -48.24
C ARG A 25 27.13 45.62 -47.14
N LEU A 26 27.52 46.86 -46.81
CA LEU A 26 26.81 47.75 -45.91
C LEU A 26 25.85 48.61 -46.72
N LYS A 27 24.58 48.64 -46.32
CA LYS A 27 23.59 49.52 -46.94
C LYS A 27 22.90 50.33 -45.86
N LEU A 28 23.18 51.63 -45.84
CA LEU A 28 22.52 52.60 -44.98
C LEU A 28 21.22 53.03 -45.66
N PHE A 29 20.10 52.82 -44.99
CA PHE A 29 18.81 53.29 -45.49
C PHE A 29 18.40 54.56 -44.75
N GLN A 30 18.18 55.64 -45.51
CA GLN A 30 17.62 56.89 -45.02
C GLN A 30 16.09 56.78 -45.00
N ILE A 31 15.47 56.99 -43.85
CA ILE A 31 14.02 56.91 -43.71
C ILE A 31 13.39 58.21 -44.22
N SER A 32 12.73 58.15 -45.39
CA SER A 32 11.64 59.08 -45.69
C SER A 32 10.40 58.60 -44.91
N ARG A 33 9.64 59.52 -44.30
CA ARG A 33 8.44 59.17 -43.50
C ARG A 33 7.35 58.43 -44.29
N SER A 34 7.47 58.31 -45.62
CA SER A 34 6.45 57.78 -46.51
C SER A 34 6.70 56.37 -47.03
N ASP A 35 7.94 55.86 -47.08
CA ASP A 35 8.23 54.60 -47.78
C ASP A 35 8.97 53.58 -46.91
N SER A 36 8.33 52.43 -46.65
CA SER A 36 8.91 51.30 -45.92
C SER A 36 9.68 50.38 -46.88
N ILE A 37 11.02 50.40 -46.81
CA ILE A 37 11.90 49.64 -47.73
C ILE A 37 11.94 48.13 -47.40
N THR A 38 11.37 47.68 -46.28
CA THR A 38 11.42 46.27 -45.84
C THR A 38 10.12 45.49 -46.07
N ASN A 39 9.12 46.04 -46.76
CA ASN A 39 7.74 45.50 -46.76
C ASN A 39 7.13 45.35 -45.34
N VAL A 40 7.79 45.89 -44.31
CA VAL A 40 7.25 46.05 -42.96
C VAL A 40 6.93 47.52 -42.79
N ARG A 41 5.67 47.87 -43.02
CA ARG A 41 5.12 49.17 -42.61
C ARG A 41 4.78 49.03 -41.13
N PHE A 42 5.43 49.80 -40.25
CA PHE A 42 4.90 50.00 -38.90
C PHE A 42 3.55 50.70 -39.08
N ALA A 43 2.45 49.96 -38.88
CA ALA A 43 1.12 50.53 -39.01
C ALA A 43 1.00 51.69 -38.02
N LEU A 44 0.58 52.87 -38.51
CA LEU A 44 0.35 54.08 -37.72
C LEU A 44 -0.83 53.95 -36.74
N ASN A 45 -1.44 52.76 -36.63
CA ASN A 45 -2.36 52.44 -35.53
C ASN A 45 -1.56 52.14 -34.26
N THR A 46 -0.91 53.17 -33.72
CA THR A 46 -0.32 53.12 -32.39
C THR A 46 -1.42 53.23 -31.36
N ARG A 47 -1.78 52.11 -30.71
CA ARG A 47 -2.62 52.14 -29.51
C ARG A 47 -1.71 52.30 -28.30
N GLN A 48 -1.79 53.44 -27.62
CA GLN A 48 -1.06 53.65 -26.38
C GLN A 48 -1.69 52.79 -25.28
N ILE A 49 -0.94 51.80 -24.79
CA ILE A 49 -1.38 50.90 -23.71
C ILE A 49 -1.11 51.53 -22.34
N ASP A 50 0.01 52.25 -22.20
CA ASP A 50 0.39 52.98 -20.99
C ASP A 50 1.31 54.17 -21.34
N SER A 51 1.40 55.18 -20.48
CA SER A 51 2.27 56.36 -20.61
C SER A 51 3.57 56.27 -19.80
N PHE A 52 3.70 55.27 -18.94
CA PHE A 52 4.85 55.15 -18.04
C PHE A 52 5.97 54.27 -18.66
N GLY A 53 7.19 54.79 -18.71
CA GLY A 53 8.38 54.08 -19.21
C GLY A 53 9.17 53.33 -18.14
N CYS A 54 10.42 52.98 -18.48
CA CYS A 54 11.42 52.42 -17.57
C CYS A 54 12.82 52.97 -17.88
N GLU A 55 13.77 52.68 -16.99
CA GLU A 55 15.18 53.01 -17.20
C GLU A 55 15.82 52.07 -18.24
N ILE A 56 16.97 52.49 -18.78
CA ILE A 56 17.72 51.70 -19.77
C ILE A 56 18.15 50.38 -19.14
N GLY A 57 17.88 49.26 -19.80
CA GLY A 57 18.18 47.92 -19.29
C GLY A 57 17.04 47.29 -18.48
N ALA A 58 16.10 48.09 -17.96
CA ALA A 58 14.97 47.62 -17.14
C ALA A 58 13.77 47.14 -17.98
N SER A 59 13.99 46.66 -19.21
CA SER A 59 12.95 46.08 -20.06
C SER A 59 13.49 44.88 -20.84
N CYS A 60 12.66 43.87 -21.02
CA CYS A 60 12.99 42.72 -21.87
C CYS A 60 11.75 42.18 -22.60
N LEU A 61 11.98 41.39 -23.63
CA LEU A 61 10.93 40.69 -24.35
C LEU A 61 10.88 39.24 -23.85
N LYS A 62 9.70 38.78 -23.42
CA LYS A 62 9.43 37.36 -23.24
C LYS A 62 9.41 36.72 -24.61
N SER A 63 10.42 35.90 -24.89
CA SER A 63 10.56 35.16 -26.14
C SER A 63 10.66 33.68 -25.83
N ASP A 64 9.60 32.93 -26.10
CA ASP A 64 9.67 31.47 -26.17
C ASP A 64 9.90 31.05 -27.64
N PRO A 65 11.02 30.41 -27.98
CA PRO A 65 11.26 29.90 -29.33
C PRO A 65 10.18 28.93 -29.83
N LYS A 66 9.41 28.31 -28.92
CA LYS A 66 8.36 27.33 -29.25
C LYS A 66 6.97 27.94 -29.38
N GLN A 67 6.75 29.14 -28.87
CA GLN A 67 5.44 29.80 -28.84
C GLN A 67 5.59 31.25 -29.32
N THR A 68 5.44 31.45 -30.63
CA THR A 68 5.55 32.78 -31.26
C THR A 68 4.33 33.67 -30.99
N ASP A 69 3.21 33.10 -30.56
CA ASP A 69 1.93 33.81 -30.42
C ASP A 69 1.75 34.51 -29.06
N SER A 70 2.64 34.27 -28.09
CA SER A 70 2.56 34.79 -26.71
C SER A 70 3.67 35.79 -26.36
N LEU A 71 4.08 36.61 -27.33
CA LEU A 71 5.03 37.71 -27.14
C LEU A 71 4.52 38.69 -26.07
N GLN A 72 5.21 38.72 -24.92
CA GLN A 72 4.94 39.66 -23.84
C GLN A 72 6.13 40.60 -23.66
N PHE A 73 5.88 41.89 -23.57
CA PHE A 73 6.89 42.88 -23.25
C PHE A 73 6.91 43.14 -21.74
N ILE A 74 8.09 43.05 -21.12
CA ILE A 74 8.26 43.13 -19.68
C ILE A 74 8.97 44.44 -19.35
N VAL A 75 8.41 45.20 -18.41
CA VAL A 75 8.90 46.52 -18.01
C VAL A 75 9.06 46.57 -16.50
N GLY A 76 10.28 46.82 -16.04
CA GLY A 76 10.61 47.02 -14.63
C GLY A 76 10.51 48.50 -14.25
N ARG A 77 9.61 48.81 -13.32
CA ARG A 77 9.52 50.12 -12.66
C ARG A 77 9.88 49.99 -11.19
N LYS A 78 10.05 51.08 -10.45
CA LYS A 78 10.49 51.01 -9.04
C LYS A 78 9.56 50.16 -8.16
N ASP A 79 8.25 50.25 -8.40
CA ASP A 79 7.18 49.59 -7.66
C ASP A 79 6.97 48.11 -8.04
N ALA A 80 6.98 47.79 -9.34
CA ALA A 80 6.64 46.45 -9.83
C ALA A 80 7.25 46.15 -11.20
N ILE A 81 7.13 44.90 -11.62
CA ILE A 81 7.45 44.44 -12.97
C ILE A 81 6.15 44.16 -13.70
N TYR A 82 5.95 44.85 -14.82
CA TYR A 82 4.73 44.84 -15.60
C TYR A 82 4.87 44.02 -16.86
N PHE A 83 3.90 43.15 -17.13
CA PHE A 83 3.83 42.37 -18.37
C PHE A 83 2.80 43.01 -19.31
N TYR A 84 3.16 43.22 -20.56
CA TYR A 84 2.31 43.80 -21.59
C TYR A 84 2.14 42.81 -22.73
N SER A 85 0.90 42.58 -23.12
CA SER A 85 0.55 41.85 -24.34
C SER A 85 0.10 42.84 -25.42
N ILE A 86 -0.07 42.37 -26.65
CA ILE A 86 -0.59 43.18 -27.76
C ILE A 86 -1.98 43.76 -27.43
N ASP A 87 -2.79 43.02 -26.66
CA ASP A 87 -4.15 43.42 -26.28
C ASP A 87 -4.22 44.41 -25.11
N GLY A 88 -3.15 44.56 -24.33
CA GLY A 88 -3.12 45.45 -23.18
C GLY A 88 -2.18 45.04 -22.06
N ARG A 89 -2.35 45.68 -20.89
CA ARG A 89 -1.58 45.39 -19.68
C ARG A 89 -2.02 44.06 -19.08
N GLY A 90 -1.06 43.15 -18.94
CA GLY A 90 -1.22 41.84 -18.31
C GLY A 90 -0.92 41.88 -16.82
N PRO A 91 -0.58 40.72 -16.22
CA PRO A 91 -0.28 40.62 -14.80
C PRO A 91 0.96 41.45 -14.42
N CYS A 92 1.13 41.72 -13.13
CA CYS A 92 2.32 42.38 -12.61
C CYS A 92 2.92 41.61 -11.43
N LEU A 93 4.24 41.62 -11.33
CA LEU A 93 4.98 41.07 -10.20
C LEU A 93 5.35 42.24 -9.27
N ALA A 94 4.72 42.29 -8.09
CA ALA A 94 5.04 43.27 -7.07
C ALA A 94 6.46 42.99 -6.54
N TYR A 95 7.37 43.94 -6.77
CA TYR A 95 8.75 43.82 -6.35
C TYR A 95 9.31 45.22 -6.25
N ASP A 96 9.45 45.73 -5.03
CA ASP A 96 9.95 47.07 -4.81
C ASP A 96 11.47 47.09 -4.90
N GLY A 97 12.01 48.10 -5.57
CA GLY A 97 13.45 48.24 -5.76
C GLY A 97 13.83 48.90 -7.08
N HIS A 98 15.02 49.48 -7.11
CA HIS A 98 15.56 50.11 -8.30
C HIS A 98 16.14 49.05 -9.24
N LYS A 99 15.47 48.82 -10.37
CA LYS A 99 15.77 47.75 -11.33
C LYS A 99 16.72 48.27 -12.39
N LEU A 100 17.92 47.70 -12.43
CA LEU A 100 18.94 48.06 -13.41
C LEU A 100 18.76 47.27 -14.70
N PHE A 101 18.60 45.95 -14.57
CA PHE A 101 18.55 45.06 -15.72
C PHE A 101 17.43 44.04 -15.57
N LEU A 102 16.70 43.84 -16.65
CA LEU A 102 15.80 42.71 -16.86
C LEU A 102 16.31 41.88 -18.04
N SER A 103 16.38 40.57 -17.87
CA SER A 103 16.63 39.64 -18.96
C SER A 103 15.68 38.46 -18.89
N TRP A 104 15.23 38.00 -20.05
CA TRP A 104 14.41 36.80 -20.16
C TRP A 104 15.28 35.65 -20.66
N PHE A 105 15.32 34.55 -19.89
CA PHE A 105 16.11 33.37 -20.25
C PHE A 105 15.26 32.11 -20.07
N ARG A 106 14.87 31.47 -21.18
CA ARG A 106 13.98 30.29 -21.21
C ARG A 106 12.64 30.59 -20.53
N ASN A 107 12.44 30.11 -19.30
CA ASN A 107 11.23 30.34 -18.49
C ASN A 107 11.53 31.25 -17.29
N TYR A 108 12.78 31.72 -17.16
CA TYR A 108 13.24 32.51 -16.05
C TYR A 108 13.28 34.00 -16.39
N LEU A 109 12.76 34.82 -15.47
CA LEU A 109 12.96 36.26 -15.46
C LEU A 109 14.13 36.58 -14.53
N VAL A 110 15.20 37.11 -15.10
CA VAL A 110 16.38 37.57 -14.37
C VAL A 110 16.22 39.06 -14.09
N VAL A 111 16.27 39.42 -12.80
CA VAL A 111 16.14 40.79 -12.32
C VAL A 111 17.41 41.15 -11.57
N VAL A 112 18.05 42.25 -11.95
CA VAL A 112 19.14 42.86 -11.18
C VAL A 112 18.66 44.17 -10.61
N THR A 113 18.74 44.28 -9.29
CA THR A 113 18.43 45.50 -8.55
C THR A 113 19.67 46.09 -7.90
N THR A 114 19.63 47.38 -7.62
CA THR A 114 20.50 47.95 -6.58
C THR A 114 19.82 47.75 -5.24
N GLU A 115 20.56 47.28 -4.24
CA GLU A 115 20.08 47.36 -2.87
C GLU A 115 20.08 48.83 -2.45
N ASN A 116 18.93 49.51 -2.57
CA ASN A 116 18.64 50.59 -1.66
C ASN A 116 18.13 49.94 -0.38
N THR A 117 18.89 50.06 0.70
CA THR A 117 18.53 49.65 2.06
C THR A 117 17.21 50.32 2.49
N GLY A 118 16.09 49.73 2.08
CA GLY A 118 14.73 50.08 2.47
C GLY A 118 14.05 49.02 3.34
N ARG A 119 14.78 47.96 3.71
CA ARG A 119 14.37 47.07 4.81
C ARG A 119 15.08 47.51 6.07
N SER A 120 14.44 48.39 6.83
CA SER A 120 14.75 48.66 8.22
C SER A 120 14.61 47.35 9.02
N VAL A 121 15.70 46.58 9.09
CA VAL A 121 15.92 45.65 10.19
C VAL A 121 16.50 46.52 11.29
N GLU A 122 15.64 46.98 12.20
CA GLU A 122 16.09 47.53 13.47
C GLU A 122 16.95 46.48 14.19
N ASN A 123 18.04 46.96 14.77
CA ASN A 123 19.06 46.26 15.56
C ASN A 123 20.24 45.68 14.80
N PHE A 124 21.23 46.50 14.47
CA PHE A 124 22.63 46.16 14.77
C PHE A 124 23.44 47.44 15.06
N LYS A 125 24.15 47.41 16.18
CA LYS A 125 24.92 48.53 16.74
C LYS A 125 26.09 48.91 15.83
N GLU A 126 26.32 50.22 15.78
CA GLU A 126 27.47 50.88 15.17
C GLU A 126 28.80 50.24 15.57
N THR A 127 29.54 49.76 14.58
CA THR A 127 31.00 49.79 14.58
C THR A 127 31.54 49.67 13.15
N SER A 128 32.50 50.54 12.85
CA SER A 128 33.51 50.49 11.78
C SER A 128 33.10 50.75 10.33
N ASP A 129 33.58 51.89 9.85
CA ASP A 129 33.90 52.25 8.46
C ASP A 129 34.18 51.05 7.55
N THR A 130 33.20 50.69 6.74
CA THR A 130 33.41 49.99 5.48
C THR A 130 32.54 50.66 4.46
N LEU A 131 33.17 51.21 3.43
CA LEU A 131 32.54 51.79 2.24
C LEU A 131 31.36 50.90 1.85
N VAL A 132 30.14 51.45 1.95
CA VAL A 132 28.92 50.81 1.43
C VAL A 132 29.13 50.67 -0.07
N MET A 133 29.73 49.55 -0.49
CA MET A 133 29.80 49.20 -1.89
C MET A 133 28.36 49.02 -2.33
N ASN A 134 27.92 49.79 -3.32
CA ASN A 134 26.65 49.58 -4.01
C ASN A 134 26.68 48.18 -4.62
N GLN A 135 26.30 47.17 -3.84
CA GLN A 135 26.21 45.80 -4.33
C GLN A 135 24.88 45.69 -5.07
N ASN A 136 24.95 45.05 -6.23
CA ASN A 136 23.76 44.71 -6.96
C ASN A 136 23.21 43.41 -6.39
N HIS A 137 21.92 43.16 -6.56
CA HIS A 137 21.29 41.93 -6.13
C HIS A 137 20.63 41.27 -7.34
N ILE A 138 21.02 40.02 -7.65
CA ILE A 138 20.37 39.22 -8.69
C ILE A 138 19.28 38.36 -8.09
N THR A 139 18.10 38.40 -8.70
CA THR A 139 16.98 37.50 -8.40
C THR A 139 16.48 36.87 -9.69
N ILE A 140 16.43 35.53 -9.71
CA ILE A 140 15.95 34.74 -10.83
C ILE A 140 14.60 34.15 -10.46
N TYR A 141 13.56 34.56 -11.17
CA TYR A 141 12.18 34.10 -10.96
C TYR A 141 11.79 33.05 -11.98
N ASP A 142 11.16 31.98 -11.51
CA ASP A 142 10.35 31.11 -12.38
C ASP A 142 8.91 31.63 -12.35
N ILE A 143 8.50 32.31 -13.42
CA ILE A 143 7.19 32.97 -13.49
C ILE A 143 6.06 31.94 -13.62
N GLU A 144 6.31 30.80 -14.24
CA GLU A 144 5.30 29.75 -14.44
C GLU A 144 5.01 29.02 -13.12
N LYS A 145 6.05 28.64 -12.39
CA LYS A 145 5.94 27.94 -11.10
C LYS A 145 5.86 28.88 -9.90
N LYS A 146 5.88 30.20 -10.12
CA LYS A 146 5.69 31.26 -9.11
C LYS A 146 6.64 31.16 -7.92
N PHE A 147 7.91 30.82 -8.13
CA PHE A 147 8.92 30.78 -7.06
C PHE A 147 10.23 31.46 -7.47
N ILE A 148 11.05 31.78 -6.47
CA ILE A 148 12.39 32.36 -6.66
C ILE A 148 13.38 31.21 -6.81
N ALA A 149 13.94 31.05 -8.02
CA ALA A 149 14.88 29.98 -8.32
C ALA A 149 16.27 30.25 -7.73
N TYR A 150 16.71 31.51 -7.72
CA TYR A 150 18.00 31.90 -7.18
C TYR A 150 18.01 33.38 -6.77
N SER A 151 18.75 33.70 -5.71
CA SER A 151 18.82 35.04 -5.11
C SER A 151 20.18 35.23 -4.45
N CYS A 152 20.97 36.23 -4.85
CA CYS A 152 22.30 36.45 -4.27
C CYS A 152 22.79 37.90 -4.51
N PRO A 153 23.52 38.50 -3.56
CA PRO A 153 24.28 39.72 -3.81
C PRO A 153 25.41 39.46 -4.82
N VAL A 154 25.60 40.39 -5.74
CA VAL A 154 26.61 40.36 -6.80
C VAL A 154 27.32 41.72 -6.88
N PRO A 155 28.57 41.76 -7.37
CA PRO A 155 29.24 43.03 -7.65
C PRO A 155 28.43 43.89 -8.63
N THR A 156 28.74 45.18 -8.72
CA THR A 156 28.12 46.10 -9.69
C THR A 156 28.17 45.50 -11.10
N VAL A 157 26.99 45.20 -11.62
CA VAL A 157 26.76 44.58 -12.94
C VAL A 157 26.79 45.66 -14.01
N ASN A 158 27.59 45.43 -15.06
CA ASN A 158 27.61 46.24 -16.27
C ASN A 158 26.58 45.75 -17.29
N GLN A 159 26.52 44.42 -17.49
CA GLN A 159 25.68 43.82 -18.53
C GLN A 159 25.27 42.39 -18.18
N ILE A 160 24.08 42.01 -18.62
CA ILE A 160 23.58 40.63 -18.63
C ILE A 160 23.57 40.11 -20.06
N VAL A 161 24.13 38.92 -20.28
CA VAL A 161 24.15 38.25 -21.59
C VAL A 161 23.64 36.83 -21.44
N SER A 162 22.79 36.40 -22.35
CA SER A 162 22.20 35.06 -22.35
C SER A 162 22.59 34.34 -23.63
N GLU A 163 23.73 33.64 -23.59
CA GLU A 163 24.33 32.98 -24.75
C GLU A 163 24.70 31.53 -24.43
N TRP A 164 24.73 30.67 -25.45
CA TRP A 164 25.11 29.26 -25.33
C TRP A 164 24.32 28.47 -24.27
N GLY A 165 23.08 28.89 -23.99
CA GLY A 165 22.24 28.25 -22.98
C GLY A 165 22.67 28.50 -21.54
N LEU A 166 23.42 29.58 -21.27
CA LEU A 166 23.85 30.03 -19.95
C LEU A 166 23.55 31.53 -19.78
N ILE A 167 23.51 32.00 -18.53
CA ILE A 167 23.42 33.43 -18.22
C ILE A 167 24.79 33.89 -17.72
N TYR A 168 25.29 34.97 -18.32
CA TYR A 168 26.54 35.62 -17.94
C TYR A 168 26.22 37.00 -17.36
N LEU A 169 26.71 37.29 -16.16
CA LEU A 169 26.79 38.66 -15.66
C LEU A 169 28.22 39.15 -15.80
N ILE A 170 28.38 40.29 -16.46
CA ILE A 170 29.66 40.99 -16.59
C ILE A 170 29.64 42.11 -15.55
N SER A 171 30.55 42.03 -14.59
CA SER A 171 30.70 43.03 -13.53
C SER A 171 31.64 44.16 -13.96
N ASN A 172 31.50 45.34 -13.35
CA ASN A 172 32.37 46.50 -13.60
C ASN A 172 33.83 46.26 -13.19
N ASP A 173 34.08 45.32 -12.28
CA ASP A 173 35.43 44.90 -11.84
C ASP A 173 36.11 43.93 -12.82
N GLY A 174 35.49 43.66 -13.97
CA GLY A 174 36.01 42.77 -15.01
C GLY A 174 35.76 41.28 -14.75
N ARG A 175 35.02 40.91 -13.69
CA ARG A 175 34.65 39.51 -13.43
C ARG A 175 33.42 39.11 -14.25
N VAL A 176 33.38 37.85 -14.66
CA VAL A 176 32.23 37.24 -15.32
C VAL A 176 31.65 36.15 -14.42
N LEU A 177 30.41 36.30 -13.99
CA LEU A 177 29.67 35.30 -13.23
C LEU A 177 28.83 34.48 -14.21
N VAL A 178 28.96 33.16 -14.14
CA VAL A 178 28.23 32.23 -15.03
C VAL A 178 27.17 31.50 -14.21
N PHE A 179 25.90 31.66 -14.61
CA PHE A 179 24.79 30.93 -14.03
C PHE A 179 24.41 29.79 -14.96
N ARG A 180 24.53 28.58 -14.42
CA ARG A 180 24.14 27.35 -15.07
C ARG A 180 22.92 26.79 -14.36
N GLU A 181 21.91 26.41 -15.16
CA GLU A 181 20.80 25.64 -14.63
C GLU A 181 21.31 24.26 -14.18
N CYS A 182 21.11 23.94 -12.90
CA CYS A 182 21.40 22.62 -12.38
C CYS A 182 20.54 21.57 -13.10
N ASP A 183 21.16 20.44 -13.40
CA ASP A 183 20.47 19.23 -13.82
C ASP A 183 19.54 18.73 -12.70
N ILE A 184 18.58 17.88 -13.08
CA ILE A 184 17.53 17.45 -12.15
C ILE A 184 18.10 16.58 -11.02
N GLN A 185 19.11 15.75 -11.31
CA GLN A 185 19.74 14.92 -10.28
C GLN A 185 20.36 15.80 -9.19
N THR A 186 21.14 16.81 -9.59
CA THR A 186 21.69 17.80 -8.64
C THR A 186 20.59 18.58 -7.90
N LYS A 187 19.49 18.96 -8.58
CA LYS A 187 18.35 19.63 -7.92
C LYS A 187 17.73 18.73 -6.83
N LEU A 188 17.52 17.45 -7.12
CA LEU A 188 16.98 16.48 -6.18
C LEU A 188 17.92 16.26 -5.00
N GLU A 189 19.22 16.07 -5.25
CA GLU A 189 20.24 15.95 -4.19
C GLU A 189 20.28 17.17 -3.27
N LEU A 190 20.18 18.39 -3.84
CA LEU A 190 20.12 19.62 -3.06
C LEU A 190 18.85 19.71 -2.21
N LEU A 191 17.71 19.29 -2.76
CA LEU A 191 16.44 19.25 -2.03
C LEU A 191 16.49 18.22 -0.91
N PHE A 192 17.07 17.04 -1.13
CA PHE A 192 17.30 16.02 -0.11
C PHE A 192 18.23 16.54 1.00
N LYS A 193 19.34 17.20 0.66
CA LYS A 193 20.22 17.84 1.65
C LYS A 193 19.54 18.93 2.45
N LYS A 194 18.54 19.61 1.89
CA LYS A 194 17.74 20.64 2.56
C LYS A 194 16.48 20.09 3.24
N ASN A 195 16.30 18.77 3.28
CA ASN A 195 15.12 18.09 3.81
C ASN A 195 13.78 18.52 3.15
N GLN A 196 13.81 19.01 1.91
CA GLN A 196 12.62 19.42 1.13
C GLN A 196 12.11 18.27 0.25
N PHE A 197 11.74 17.16 0.90
CA PHE A 197 11.34 15.91 0.23
C PHE A 197 10.03 16.02 -0.57
N SER A 198 9.05 16.79 -0.09
CA SER A 198 7.76 16.97 -0.77
C SER A 198 7.92 17.59 -2.16
N MET A 199 8.73 18.66 -2.26
CA MET A 199 9.06 19.30 -3.52
C MET A 199 9.91 18.40 -4.42
N ALA A 200 10.84 17.61 -3.86
CA ALA A 200 11.62 16.65 -4.62
C ALA A 200 10.74 15.58 -5.29
N ILE A 201 9.78 15.04 -4.55
CA ILE A 201 8.82 14.04 -5.07
C ILE A 201 7.91 14.66 -6.15
N GLU A 202 7.45 15.90 -5.96
CA GLU A 202 6.63 16.59 -6.96
C GLU A 202 7.39 16.80 -8.27
N ILE A 203 8.66 17.22 -8.18
CA ILE A 203 9.54 17.36 -9.35
C ILE A 203 9.75 16.02 -10.03
N ALA A 204 9.97 14.95 -9.27
CA ALA A 204 10.18 13.61 -9.81
C ALA A 204 8.91 13.03 -10.47
N LYS A 205 7.72 13.26 -9.91
CA LYS A 205 6.45 12.85 -10.53
C LYS A 205 6.21 13.55 -11.87
N ASN A 206 6.53 14.83 -11.96
CA ASN A 206 6.33 15.63 -13.17
C ASN A 206 7.24 15.24 -14.34
N GLN A 207 8.31 14.49 -14.09
CA GLN A 207 9.34 14.19 -15.09
C GLN A 207 9.41 12.73 -15.54
N THR A 208 8.32 11.96 -15.35
CA THR A 208 8.22 10.57 -15.83
C THR A 208 9.40 9.70 -15.40
N TYR A 209 9.85 9.85 -14.15
CA TYR A 209 10.86 8.94 -13.58
C TYR A 209 10.31 7.51 -13.49
N SER A 210 11.21 6.52 -13.57
CA SER A 210 10.83 5.14 -13.32
C SER A 210 10.30 4.98 -11.89
N GLN A 211 9.34 4.07 -11.72
CA GLN A 211 8.72 3.83 -10.41
C GLN A 211 9.74 3.33 -9.38
N ASP A 212 10.82 2.66 -9.79
CA ASP A 212 11.92 2.22 -8.90
C ASP A 212 12.62 3.41 -8.21
N VAL A 213 12.94 4.44 -8.99
CA VAL A 213 13.64 5.64 -8.49
C VAL A 213 12.71 6.42 -7.57
N LEU A 214 11.43 6.53 -7.92
CA LEU A 214 10.42 7.15 -7.06
C LEU A 214 10.26 6.39 -5.74
N ALA A 215 10.27 5.05 -5.77
CA ALA A 215 10.16 4.23 -4.57
C ALA A 215 11.35 4.46 -3.61
N ASP A 216 12.57 4.60 -4.12
CA ASP A 216 13.71 4.94 -3.26
C ASP A 216 13.61 6.35 -2.67
N MET A 217 13.07 7.32 -3.41
CA MET A 217 12.79 8.67 -2.88
C MET A 217 11.74 8.64 -1.76
N PHE A 218 10.65 7.89 -1.95
CA PHE A 218 9.62 7.70 -0.93
C PHE A 218 10.15 7.00 0.31
N LYS A 219 11.03 6.01 0.14
CA LYS A 219 11.74 5.34 1.24
C LYS A 219 12.60 6.33 2.02
N GLN A 220 13.43 7.13 1.36
CA GLN A 220 14.27 8.14 2.02
C GLN A 220 13.42 9.17 2.78
N TYR A 221 12.30 9.58 2.19
CA TYR A 221 11.36 10.50 2.86
C TYR A 221 10.70 9.86 4.08
N GLY A 222 10.23 8.61 3.96
CA GLY A 222 9.68 7.83 5.07
C GLY A 222 10.68 7.63 6.21
N ASP A 223 11.96 7.35 5.88
CA ASP A 223 13.03 7.19 6.87
C ASP A 223 13.30 8.48 7.66
N HIS A 224 13.28 9.63 6.98
CA HIS A 224 13.41 10.93 7.62
C HIS A 224 12.22 11.25 8.52
N LEU A 225 10.98 11.05 8.05
CA LEU A 225 9.77 11.26 8.85
C LEU A 225 9.73 10.34 10.07
N TYR A 226 10.11 9.07 9.90
CA TYR A 226 10.22 8.11 10.98
C TYR A 226 11.24 8.55 12.04
N SER A 227 12.38 9.12 11.61
CA SER A 227 13.41 9.63 12.52
C SER A 227 12.95 10.89 13.27
N ASN A 228 12.07 11.69 12.65
CA ASN A 228 11.48 12.89 13.26
C ASN A 228 10.32 12.59 14.21
N GLY A 229 9.78 11.37 14.20
CA GLY A 229 8.66 10.95 15.05
C GLY A 229 7.28 11.01 14.39
N ASP A 230 7.20 11.44 13.13
CA ASP A 230 5.95 11.52 12.36
C ASP A 230 5.63 10.16 11.73
N PHE A 231 5.20 9.20 12.55
CA PHE A 231 5.01 7.80 12.14
C PHE A 231 3.85 7.58 11.17
N ASP A 232 2.78 8.37 11.30
CA ASP A 232 1.57 8.24 10.48
C ASP A 232 1.84 8.69 9.04
N GLU A 233 2.57 9.79 8.88
CA GLU A 233 2.95 10.24 7.55
C GLU A 233 4.06 9.35 6.98
N ALA A 234 4.99 8.88 7.80
CA ALA A 234 6.01 7.93 7.36
C ALA A 234 5.38 6.66 6.75
N ILE A 235 4.33 6.10 7.37
CA ILE A 235 3.68 4.90 6.84
C ILE A 235 2.98 5.16 5.51
N ASN A 236 2.34 6.32 5.35
CA ASN A 236 1.72 6.71 4.08
C ASN A 236 2.76 6.75 2.94
N GLN A 237 3.97 7.24 3.22
CA GLN A 237 5.05 7.25 2.23
C GLN A 237 5.57 5.84 1.94
N TYR A 238 5.73 4.98 2.94
CA TYR A 238 6.12 3.58 2.71
C TYR A 238 5.07 2.81 1.91
N CYS A 239 3.77 3.08 2.07
CA CYS A 239 2.72 2.48 1.23
C CYS A 239 2.88 2.81 -0.26
N GLN A 240 3.53 3.94 -0.61
CA GLN A 240 3.82 4.27 -2.01
C GLN A 240 4.98 3.44 -2.60
N THR A 241 5.79 2.79 -1.75
CA THR A 241 6.94 1.97 -2.17
C THR A 241 6.60 0.50 -2.43
N LEU A 242 5.34 0.10 -2.20
CA LEU A 242 4.87 -1.28 -2.36
C LEU A 242 5.07 -1.77 -3.80
N GLY A 243 5.71 -2.93 -3.93
CA GLY A 243 6.07 -3.54 -5.21
C GLY A 243 7.56 -3.41 -5.57
N PHE A 244 8.26 -2.44 -4.97
CA PHE A 244 9.69 -2.21 -5.19
C PHE A 244 10.52 -2.40 -3.91
N LEU A 245 10.00 -1.93 -2.77
CA LEU A 245 10.62 -2.13 -1.47
C LEU A 245 10.10 -3.40 -0.80
N GLU A 246 11.00 -4.21 -0.24
CA GLU A 246 10.62 -5.40 0.53
C GLU A 246 9.82 -5.04 1.79
N PRO A 247 8.62 -5.60 1.99
CA PRO A 247 7.78 -5.32 3.16
C PRO A 247 8.46 -5.55 4.51
N SER A 248 9.36 -6.53 4.59
CA SER A 248 10.15 -6.86 5.78
C SER A 248 10.90 -5.67 6.36
N TYR A 249 11.36 -4.74 5.49
CA TYR A 249 12.06 -3.54 5.92
C TYR A 249 11.17 -2.65 6.80
N VAL A 250 9.94 -2.40 6.34
CA VAL A 250 8.97 -1.55 7.02
C VAL A 250 8.40 -2.27 8.24
N ILE A 251 8.04 -3.55 8.11
CA ILE A 251 7.48 -4.35 9.21
C ILE A 251 8.43 -4.37 10.42
N ARG A 252 9.74 -4.55 10.19
CA ARG A 252 10.73 -4.54 11.29
C ARG A 252 10.81 -3.19 12.01
N LYS A 253 10.56 -2.07 11.32
CA LYS A 253 10.53 -0.73 11.95
C LYS A 253 9.26 -0.52 12.79
N PHE A 254 8.11 -1.03 12.34
CA PHE A 254 6.81 -0.77 12.97
C PHE A 254 6.29 -1.91 13.86
N LEU A 255 7.14 -2.87 14.24
CA LEU A 255 6.75 -4.02 15.07
C LEU A 255 6.42 -3.67 16.53
N ASP A 256 6.75 -2.45 16.97
CA ASP A 256 6.43 -1.95 18.31
C ASP A 256 4.90 -1.89 18.53
N LEU A 257 4.46 -2.40 19.69
CA LEU A 257 3.06 -2.41 20.11
C LEU A 257 2.45 -1.01 20.13
N GLN A 258 3.24 0.04 20.39
CA GLN A 258 2.75 1.42 20.36
C GLN A 258 2.33 1.88 18.95
N ARG A 259 2.82 1.20 17.91
CA ARG A 259 2.65 1.59 16.50
C ARG A 259 1.89 0.55 15.68
N ILE A 260 1.22 -0.36 16.37
CA ILE A 260 0.46 -1.45 15.76
C ILE A 260 -0.62 -0.95 14.79
N HIS A 261 -1.20 0.24 15.03
CA HIS A 261 -2.14 0.88 14.09
C HIS A 261 -1.48 1.18 12.73
N ASN A 262 -0.27 1.73 12.74
CA ASN A 262 0.46 2.07 11.52
C ASN A 262 0.89 0.82 10.77
N LEU A 263 1.38 -0.20 11.50
CA LEU A 263 1.66 -1.51 10.91
C LEU A 263 0.41 -2.14 10.29
N THR A 264 -0.75 -2.02 10.95
CA THR A 264 -2.03 -2.54 10.44
C THR A 264 -2.41 -1.85 9.13
N THR A 265 -2.32 -0.52 9.05
CA THR A 265 -2.59 0.23 7.82
C THR A 265 -1.68 -0.21 6.68
N TYR A 266 -0.39 -0.41 6.95
CA TYR A 266 0.57 -0.87 5.94
C TYR A 266 0.24 -2.27 5.42
N LEU A 267 -0.04 -3.22 6.31
CA LEU A 267 -0.43 -4.58 5.94
C LEU A 267 -1.77 -4.61 5.18
N GLN A 268 -2.73 -3.76 5.54
CA GLN A 268 -3.98 -3.60 4.79
C GLN A 268 -3.73 -3.11 3.35
N GLU A 269 -2.85 -2.13 3.16
CA GLU A 269 -2.49 -1.64 1.83
C GLU A 269 -1.77 -2.70 0.98
N ILE A 270 -0.94 -3.55 1.60
CA ILE A 270 -0.33 -4.71 0.93
C ILE A 270 -1.42 -5.66 0.41
N HIS A 271 -2.42 -5.97 1.25
CA HIS A 271 -3.56 -6.81 0.86
C HIS A 271 -4.39 -6.21 -0.26
N LYS A 272 -4.71 -4.90 -0.20
CA LYS A 272 -5.46 -4.21 -1.27
C LYS A 272 -4.77 -4.28 -2.63
N ARG A 273 -3.44 -4.38 -2.65
CA ARG A 273 -2.64 -4.48 -3.88
C ARG A 273 -2.37 -5.93 -4.32
N ASN A 274 -2.91 -6.93 -3.62
CA ASN A 274 -2.66 -8.35 -3.87
C ASN A 274 -1.17 -8.74 -3.83
N LEU A 275 -0.37 -8.04 -3.02
CA LEU A 275 1.05 -8.32 -2.80
C LEU A 275 1.31 -9.05 -1.47
N ALA A 276 0.25 -9.50 -0.80
CA ALA A 276 0.34 -10.14 0.50
C ALA A 276 0.84 -11.59 0.39
N THR A 277 1.70 -11.98 1.31
CA THR A 277 2.11 -13.36 1.56
C THR A 277 1.34 -13.92 2.76
N GLU A 278 1.36 -15.24 2.94
CA GLU A 278 0.71 -15.90 4.08
C GLU A 278 1.21 -15.36 5.44
N ASP A 279 2.50 -15.04 5.54
CA ASP A 279 3.11 -14.43 6.72
C ASP A 279 2.55 -13.03 7.00
N HIS A 280 2.35 -12.21 5.95
CA HIS A 280 1.78 -10.88 6.07
C HIS A 280 0.33 -10.95 6.56
N THR A 281 -0.44 -11.91 6.06
CA THR A 281 -1.82 -12.14 6.52
C THR A 281 -1.87 -12.57 7.97
N THR A 282 -1.00 -13.51 8.37
CA THR A 282 -0.91 -13.99 9.75
C THR A 282 -0.54 -12.86 10.70
N LEU A 283 0.41 -12.01 10.30
CA LEU A 283 0.80 -10.84 11.07
C LEU A 283 -0.35 -9.82 11.19
N LEU A 284 -1.13 -9.63 10.12
CA LEU A 284 -2.30 -8.75 10.11
C LEU A 284 -3.40 -9.25 11.06
N ILE A 285 -3.70 -10.56 11.06
CA ILE A 285 -4.64 -11.18 12.00
C ILE A 285 -4.16 -10.96 13.44
N ASN A 286 -2.87 -11.21 13.72
CA ASN A 286 -2.27 -10.94 15.02
C ASN A 286 -2.42 -9.46 15.43
N CYS A 287 -2.30 -8.53 14.48
CA CYS A 287 -2.50 -7.11 14.74
C CYS A 287 -3.96 -6.79 15.11
N TYR A 288 -4.95 -7.31 14.37
CA TYR A 288 -6.36 -7.11 14.69
C TYR A 288 -6.76 -7.66 16.05
N VAL A 289 -6.29 -8.87 16.35
CA VAL A 289 -6.49 -9.55 17.63
C VAL A 289 -5.98 -8.70 18.79
N LYS A 290 -4.75 -8.17 18.67
CA LYS A 290 -4.16 -7.27 19.70
C LYS A 290 -4.88 -5.94 19.81
N LEU A 291 -5.38 -5.40 18.70
CA LEU A 291 -6.18 -4.17 18.66
C LEU A 291 -7.61 -4.34 19.16
N LYS A 292 -8.06 -5.58 19.43
CA LYS A 292 -9.45 -5.91 19.80
C LYS A 292 -10.49 -5.35 18.84
N ASN A 293 -10.16 -5.26 17.56
CA ASN A 293 -11.08 -4.77 16.54
C ASN A 293 -11.82 -5.95 15.90
N GLU A 294 -12.90 -6.38 16.57
CA GLU A 294 -13.68 -7.56 16.18
C GLU A 294 -14.38 -7.37 14.83
N GLU A 295 -14.93 -6.19 14.56
CA GLU A 295 -15.65 -5.91 13.32
C GLU A 295 -14.74 -6.08 12.09
N LYS A 296 -13.57 -5.43 12.10
CA LYS A 296 -12.62 -5.51 10.99
C LYS A 296 -12.03 -6.90 10.85
N LEU A 297 -11.79 -7.60 11.97
CA LEU A 297 -11.33 -8.99 11.94
C LEU A 297 -12.37 -9.90 11.29
N ASN A 298 -13.65 -9.76 11.66
CA ASN A 298 -14.73 -10.57 11.12
C ASN A 298 -14.99 -10.29 9.64
N GLU A 299 -14.95 -9.02 9.23
CA GLU A 299 -15.01 -8.61 7.82
C GLU A 299 -13.85 -9.23 7.04
N PHE A 300 -12.63 -9.13 7.59
CA PHE A 300 -11.44 -9.68 6.98
C PHE A 300 -11.54 -11.20 6.80
N LEU A 301 -11.85 -11.97 7.87
CA LEU A 301 -11.95 -13.43 7.82
C LEU A 301 -13.07 -13.96 6.90
N ARG A 302 -14.13 -13.16 6.67
CA ARG A 302 -15.21 -13.56 5.76
C ARG A 302 -14.82 -13.47 4.29
N SER A 303 -13.95 -12.53 3.93
CA SER A 303 -13.52 -12.34 2.55
C SER A 303 -12.86 -13.63 2.00
N SER A 304 -13.28 -14.06 0.81
CA SER A 304 -12.93 -15.37 0.22
C SER A 304 -11.63 -15.38 -0.58
N GLU A 305 -11.00 -14.22 -0.77
CA GLU A 305 -9.84 -14.04 -1.65
C GLU A 305 -8.50 -14.23 -0.92
N ILE A 306 -8.52 -14.63 0.35
CA ILE A 306 -7.33 -14.57 1.19
C ILE A 306 -6.52 -15.87 1.11
N VAL A 307 -5.24 -15.73 0.77
CA VAL A 307 -4.22 -16.79 0.90
C VAL A 307 -3.53 -16.63 2.26
N PHE A 308 -3.78 -17.55 3.19
CA PHE A 308 -3.14 -17.57 4.50
C PHE A 308 -3.06 -18.98 5.08
N ASP A 309 -2.13 -19.16 6.02
CA ASP A 309 -2.04 -20.38 6.81
C ASP A 309 -3.22 -20.45 7.78
N VAL A 310 -4.22 -21.23 7.38
CA VAL A 310 -5.46 -21.45 8.12
C VAL A 310 -5.18 -22.02 9.51
N ASP A 311 -4.20 -22.91 9.63
CA ASP A 311 -3.91 -23.61 10.87
C ASP A 311 -3.22 -22.66 11.88
N ILE A 312 -2.33 -21.79 11.42
CA ILE A 312 -1.76 -20.73 12.27
C ILE A 312 -2.84 -19.71 12.67
N ALA A 313 -3.69 -19.28 11.74
CA ALA A 313 -4.75 -18.33 12.03
C ALA A 313 -5.73 -18.87 13.09
N ILE A 314 -6.16 -20.14 12.95
CA ILE A 314 -7.01 -20.80 13.96
C ILE A 314 -6.30 -20.83 15.32
N ARG A 315 -5.02 -21.21 15.35
CA ARG A 315 -4.23 -21.26 16.60
C ARG A 315 -4.15 -19.89 17.28
N VAL A 316 -3.87 -18.84 16.52
CA VAL A 316 -3.79 -17.45 17.02
C VAL A 316 -5.15 -17.00 17.60
N LEU A 317 -6.24 -17.26 16.87
CA LEU A 317 -7.59 -16.89 17.32
C LEU A 317 -7.97 -17.64 18.59
N ARG A 318 -7.68 -18.95 18.66
CA ARG A 318 -7.90 -19.80 19.85
C ARG A 318 -7.11 -19.30 21.06
N GLN A 319 -5.82 -19.03 20.90
CA GLN A 319 -4.97 -18.50 22.00
C GLN A 319 -5.43 -17.15 22.54
N SER A 320 -6.09 -16.37 21.69
CA SER A 320 -6.54 -15.01 22.02
C SER A 320 -7.97 -14.97 22.54
N GLY A 321 -8.63 -16.13 22.67
CA GLY A 321 -10.00 -16.26 23.19
C GLY A 321 -11.11 -16.04 22.17
N TYR A 322 -10.81 -15.88 20.88
CA TYR A 322 -11.80 -15.70 19.82
C TYR A 322 -12.29 -17.05 19.28
N PHE A 323 -12.92 -17.85 20.14
CA PHE A 323 -13.32 -19.23 19.84
C PHE A 323 -14.35 -19.34 18.72
N GLU A 324 -15.35 -18.44 18.66
CA GLU A 324 -16.37 -18.43 17.61
C GLU A 324 -15.79 -18.16 16.21
N ASN A 325 -14.86 -17.20 16.13
CA ASN A 325 -14.18 -16.88 14.88
C ASN A 325 -13.26 -18.03 14.43
N ALA A 326 -12.56 -18.65 15.39
CA ALA A 326 -11.72 -19.81 15.13
C ALA A 326 -12.54 -21.01 14.64
N SER A 327 -13.69 -21.29 15.25
CA SER A 327 -14.56 -22.40 14.85
C SER A 327 -15.23 -22.15 13.50
N MET A 328 -15.70 -20.92 13.22
CA MET A 328 -16.24 -20.54 11.91
C MET A 328 -15.20 -20.74 10.80
N LEU A 329 -13.95 -20.31 11.05
CA LEU A 329 -12.85 -20.46 10.10
C LEU A 329 -12.46 -21.93 9.88
N ALA A 330 -12.39 -22.71 10.96
CA ALA A 330 -12.09 -24.14 10.88
C ALA A 330 -13.17 -24.91 10.10
N LYS A 331 -14.47 -24.61 10.31
CA LYS A 331 -15.58 -25.21 9.56
C LYS A 331 -15.51 -24.85 8.07
N LYS A 332 -15.26 -23.58 7.75
CA LYS A 332 -15.18 -23.07 6.36
C LYS A 332 -14.06 -23.76 5.56
N HIS A 333 -12.92 -24.00 6.19
CA HIS A 333 -11.75 -24.63 5.54
C HIS A 333 -11.64 -26.14 5.78
N LEU A 334 -12.70 -26.79 6.28
CA LEU A 334 -12.77 -28.25 6.51
C LEU A 334 -11.66 -28.80 7.44
N ARG A 335 -11.17 -27.99 8.37
CA ARG A 335 -10.19 -28.39 9.39
C ARG A 335 -10.91 -28.95 10.62
N TYR A 336 -11.46 -30.16 10.48
CA TYR A 336 -12.30 -30.80 11.48
C TYR A 336 -11.60 -31.06 12.83
N ASP A 337 -10.30 -31.39 12.84
CA ASP A 337 -9.54 -31.62 14.07
C ASP A 337 -9.54 -30.38 14.99
N ASN A 338 -9.25 -29.23 14.39
CA ASN A 338 -9.25 -27.95 15.10
C ASN A 338 -10.68 -27.52 15.44
N TYR A 339 -11.64 -27.73 14.54
CA TYR A 339 -13.04 -27.39 14.79
C TYR A 339 -13.61 -28.12 16.01
N PHE A 340 -13.50 -29.45 16.05
CA PHE A 340 -14.05 -30.25 17.16
C PHE A 340 -13.28 -30.05 18.46
N SER A 341 -11.95 -29.89 18.40
CA SER A 341 -11.19 -29.57 19.62
C SER A 341 -11.62 -28.24 20.23
N ILE A 342 -11.84 -27.19 19.41
CA ILE A 342 -12.32 -25.89 19.91
C ILE A 342 -13.71 -26.01 20.53
N LEU A 343 -14.66 -26.67 19.85
CA LEU A 343 -16.02 -26.79 20.36
C LEU A 343 -16.10 -27.58 21.68
N ILE A 344 -15.31 -28.66 21.80
CA ILE A 344 -15.41 -29.59 22.93
C ILE A 344 -14.54 -29.14 24.10
N GLU A 345 -13.29 -28.74 23.85
CA GLU A 345 -12.34 -28.41 24.91
C GLU A 345 -12.48 -26.97 25.41
N ASP A 346 -12.77 -26.01 24.52
CA ASP A 346 -12.81 -24.59 24.89
C ASP A 346 -14.23 -24.07 25.12
N GLN A 347 -15.19 -24.41 24.22
CA GLN A 347 -16.56 -23.89 24.29
C GLN A 347 -17.52 -24.78 25.09
N GLY A 348 -17.21 -26.08 25.23
CA GLY A 348 -18.11 -27.06 25.86
C GLY A 348 -19.44 -27.23 25.12
N ASP A 349 -19.48 -26.96 23.81
CA ASP A 349 -20.71 -27.02 23.02
C ASP A 349 -20.86 -28.39 22.34
N ALA A 350 -21.17 -29.40 23.14
CA ALA A 350 -21.43 -30.76 22.66
C ALA A 350 -22.61 -30.82 21.68
N LYS A 351 -23.60 -29.93 21.82
CA LYS A 351 -24.80 -29.92 20.99
C LYS A 351 -24.50 -29.56 19.54
N THR A 352 -23.72 -28.52 19.33
CA THR A 352 -23.30 -28.10 17.98
C THR A 352 -22.43 -29.17 17.33
N VAL A 353 -21.56 -29.85 18.09
CA VAL A 353 -20.78 -30.99 17.60
C VAL A 353 -21.69 -32.11 17.10
N LEU A 354 -22.65 -32.52 17.92
CA LEU A 354 -23.61 -33.59 17.58
C LEU A 354 -24.46 -33.24 16.35
N GLN A 355 -24.92 -32.00 16.24
CA GLN A 355 -25.63 -31.52 15.05
C GLN A 355 -24.74 -31.60 13.80
N THR A 356 -23.48 -31.16 13.90
CA THR A 356 -22.55 -31.29 12.76
C THR A 356 -22.22 -32.75 12.44
N PHE A 357 -22.21 -33.66 13.42
CA PHE A 357 -22.10 -35.09 13.14
C PHE A 357 -23.32 -35.62 12.39
N GLU A 358 -24.54 -35.23 12.77
CA GLU A 358 -25.76 -35.58 12.03
C GLU A 358 -25.73 -35.03 10.59
N GLU A 359 -25.28 -33.79 10.39
CA GLU A 359 -25.08 -33.19 9.05
C GLU A 359 -24.07 -34.02 8.22
N MET A 360 -22.90 -34.33 8.78
CA MET A 360 -21.88 -35.13 8.10
C MET A 360 -22.33 -36.58 7.85
N PHE A 361 -23.17 -37.12 8.73
CA PHE A 361 -23.77 -38.44 8.58
C PHE A 361 -24.69 -38.48 7.35
N ASN A 362 -25.53 -37.47 7.17
CA ASN A 362 -26.39 -37.32 5.98
C ASN A 362 -25.58 -37.13 4.69
N GLU A 363 -24.39 -36.55 4.78
CA GLU A 363 -23.43 -36.42 3.67
C GLU A 363 -22.60 -37.69 3.39
N ASN A 364 -22.92 -38.82 4.04
CA ASN A 364 -22.21 -40.10 3.94
C ASN A 364 -20.75 -40.12 4.45
N LYS A 365 -20.34 -39.18 5.31
CA LYS A 365 -18.98 -39.09 5.88
C LYS A 365 -18.82 -39.92 7.16
N TYR A 366 -19.26 -41.18 7.14
CA TYR A 366 -19.34 -42.06 8.31
C TYR A 366 -17.99 -42.31 9.01
N GLU A 367 -16.91 -42.44 8.23
CA GLU A 367 -15.57 -42.73 8.75
C GLU A 367 -15.02 -41.59 9.62
N ILE A 368 -15.20 -40.35 9.16
CA ILE A 368 -14.78 -39.14 9.86
C ILE A 368 -15.54 -39.02 11.18
N VAL A 369 -16.86 -39.24 11.15
CA VAL A 369 -17.71 -39.23 12.34
C VAL A 369 -17.27 -40.31 13.34
N GLY A 370 -16.99 -41.53 12.87
CA GLY A 370 -16.51 -42.63 13.72
C GLY A 370 -15.18 -42.32 14.41
N GLN A 371 -14.21 -41.77 13.66
CA GLN A 371 -12.91 -41.38 14.21
C GLN A 371 -13.04 -40.35 15.33
N TYR A 372 -13.86 -39.31 15.14
CA TYR A 372 -14.06 -38.28 16.15
C TYR A 372 -14.92 -38.73 17.33
N LEU A 373 -15.87 -39.66 17.13
CA LEU A 373 -16.59 -40.30 18.24
C LEU A 373 -15.67 -41.18 19.09
N CYS A 374 -14.73 -41.91 18.49
CA CYS A 374 -13.74 -42.66 19.26
C CYS A 374 -12.90 -41.73 20.17
N LYS A 375 -12.54 -40.55 19.65
CA LYS A 375 -11.69 -39.57 20.34
C LYS A 375 -12.45 -38.76 21.40
N TYR A 376 -13.62 -38.23 21.06
CA TYR A 376 -14.37 -37.29 21.91
C TYR A 376 -15.69 -37.85 22.46
N GLY A 377 -16.08 -39.06 22.07
CA GLY A 377 -17.38 -39.64 22.41
C GLY A 377 -17.64 -39.73 23.90
N ARG A 378 -16.62 -39.96 24.74
CA ARG A 378 -16.79 -39.95 26.21
C ARG A 378 -17.29 -38.61 26.74
N LEU A 379 -16.80 -37.50 26.19
CA LEU A 379 -17.21 -36.16 26.59
C LEU A 379 -18.64 -35.89 26.12
N LEU A 380 -18.95 -36.23 24.87
CA LEU A 380 -20.30 -36.11 24.31
C LEU A 380 -21.33 -36.97 25.05
N MET A 381 -20.95 -38.18 25.45
CA MET A 381 -21.80 -39.13 26.19
C MET A 381 -22.10 -38.64 27.61
N ASN A 382 -21.20 -37.88 28.24
CA ASN A 382 -21.46 -37.29 29.56
C ASN A 382 -22.43 -36.10 29.45
N ASP A 383 -22.33 -35.29 28.39
CA ASP A 383 -23.15 -34.09 28.21
C ASP A 383 -24.55 -34.39 27.65
N ASP A 384 -24.63 -35.17 26.57
CA ASP A 384 -25.89 -35.61 25.95
C ASP A 384 -25.86 -37.11 25.61
N PRO A 385 -26.21 -37.97 26.58
CA PRO A 385 -26.21 -39.42 26.41
C PRO A 385 -27.20 -39.92 25.36
N GLU A 386 -28.32 -39.23 25.14
CA GLU A 386 -29.40 -39.74 24.28
C GLU A 386 -29.06 -39.63 22.81
N THR A 387 -28.67 -38.42 22.38
CA THR A 387 -28.31 -38.15 20.98
C THR A 387 -27.01 -38.86 20.61
N THR A 388 -26.03 -38.90 21.51
CA THR A 388 -24.76 -39.63 21.31
C THR A 388 -25.02 -41.13 21.10
N THR A 389 -25.89 -41.73 21.93
CA THR A 389 -26.25 -43.16 21.78
C THR A 389 -26.99 -43.41 20.47
N LYS A 390 -27.93 -42.54 20.08
CA LYS A 390 -28.66 -42.65 18.81
C LYS A 390 -27.70 -42.60 17.61
N LEU A 391 -26.72 -41.71 17.65
CA LEU A 391 -25.75 -41.53 16.57
C LEU A 391 -24.79 -42.73 16.47
N LEU A 392 -24.37 -43.30 17.61
CA LEU A 392 -23.62 -44.57 17.64
C LEU A 392 -24.43 -45.74 17.06
N LYS A 393 -25.73 -45.86 17.40
CA LYS A 393 -26.62 -46.88 16.81
C LYS A 393 -26.70 -46.74 15.29
N GLN A 394 -26.87 -45.51 14.79
CA GLN A 394 -26.94 -45.24 13.36
C GLN A 394 -25.62 -45.55 12.65
N LEU A 395 -24.48 -45.21 13.25
CA LEU A 395 -23.16 -45.48 12.68
C LEU A 395 -22.87 -46.98 12.57
N CYS A 396 -23.12 -47.75 13.62
CA CYS A 396 -22.96 -49.21 13.57
C CYS A 396 -23.91 -49.84 12.54
N LEU A 397 -25.15 -49.37 12.42
CA LEU A 397 -26.09 -49.87 11.41
C LEU A 397 -25.61 -49.57 9.97
N ALA A 398 -25.11 -48.36 9.73
CA ALA A 398 -24.57 -47.98 8.42
C ALA A 398 -23.32 -48.80 8.05
N CYS A 399 -22.45 -49.09 9.02
CA CYS A 399 -21.31 -49.98 8.83
C CYS A 399 -21.74 -51.43 8.51
N MET A 400 -22.74 -51.96 9.21
CA MET A 400 -23.29 -53.30 8.93
C MET A 400 -23.90 -53.40 7.54
N LEU A 401 -24.62 -52.37 7.09
CA LEU A 401 -25.20 -52.31 5.74
C LEU A 401 -24.12 -52.30 4.65
N LYS A 402 -23.06 -51.49 4.81
CA LYS A 402 -21.93 -51.47 3.86
C LYS A 402 -21.23 -52.83 3.74
N ALA A 403 -21.01 -53.53 4.86
CA ALA A 403 -20.44 -54.87 4.86
C ALA A 403 -21.31 -55.89 4.10
N SER A 404 -22.64 -55.71 4.11
CA SER A 404 -23.57 -56.55 3.35
C SER A 404 -23.60 -56.26 1.84
N ASP A 405 -23.29 -55.02 1.43
CA ASP A 405 -23.22 -54.64 0.01
C ASP A 405 -21.89 -55.07 -0.63
N GLU A 406 -20.76 -54.88 0.06
CA GLU A 406 -19.42 -55.27 -0.45
C GLU A 406 -19.27 -56.79 -0.65
N THR A 407 -19.95 -57.61 0.17
CA THR A 407 -19.98 -59.07 0.02
C THR A 407 -20.84 -59.55 -1.15
N SER A 408 -21.71 -58.71 -1.70
CA SER A 408 -22.49 -59.02 -2.90
C SER A 408 -21.69 -58.83 -4.20
N ASP A 409 -20.71 -57.92 -4.21
CA ASP A 409 -19.84 -57.63 -5.37
C ASP A 409 -18.61 -58.55 -5.46
N LEU A 410 -18.16 -59.15 -4.35
CA LEU A 410 -17.06 -60.12 -4.34
C LEU A 410 -17.37 -61.46 -5.06
N ASN A 411 -18.64 -61.72 -5.40
CA ASN A 411 -19.03 -62.90 -6.17
C ASN A 411 -18.95 -62.70 -7.70
N ARG A 412 -18.41 -61.59 -8.21
CA ARG A 412 -18.36 -61.34 -9.66
C ARG A 412 -17.00 -61.29 -10.33
N ASN A 413 -15.87 -61.15 -9.66
CA ASN A 413 -14.57 -61.20 -10.35
C ASN A 413 -13.49 -61.83 -9.46
N SER A 414 -13.30 -63.14 -9.61
CA SER A 414 -12.03 -63.78 -9.33
C SER A 414 -11.19 -63.70 -10.61
N ASP A 415 -10.28 -62.75 -10.69
CA ASP A 415 -8.97 -62.91 -11.35
C ASP A 415 -8.11 -61.66 -11.05
N ASP A 416 -6.83 -61.94 -10.83
CA ASP A 416 -5.68 -61.06 -10.62
C ASP A 416 -5.40 -60.47 -9.22
N LEU A 417 -4.45 -61.15 -8.58
CA LEU A 417 -3.58 -60.68 -7.51
C LEU A 417 -2.67 -59.56 -8.02
N ASP A 418 -2.66 -58.41 -7.33
CA ASP A 418 -1.41 -57.68 -7.12
C ASP A 418 -1.37 -57.10 -5.71
N ILE A 419 -0.35 -57.51 -4.96
CA ILE A 419 -0.16 -57.25 -3.53
C ILE A 419 0.51 -55.88 -3.40
N GLY A 420 -0.31 -54.84 -3.23
CA GLY A 420 0.07 -53.51 -2.78
C GLY A 420 -0.42 -53.29 -1.34
N ASN A 421 0.54 -53.19 -0.42
CA ASN A 421 0.34 -53.18 1.02
C ASN A 421 -0.15 -51.80 1.51
N ASP A 422 -1.44 -51.50 1.36
CA ASP A 422 -2.14 -50.41 2.07
C ASP A 422 -3.33 -51.01 2.83
N SER A 423 -3.05 -51.45 4.05
CA SER A 423 -4.07 -51.83 5.03
C SER A 423 -4.86 -50.59 5.48
N ASN A 424 -5.72 -50.06 4.63
CA ASN A 424 -6.87 -49.24 5.04
C ASN A 424 -7.96 -50.19 5.56
N THR A 425 -7.66 -50.82 6.69
CA THR A 425 -8.63 -51.58 7.46
C THR A 425 -9.70 -50.61 7.92
N PHE A 426 -10.93 -50.84 7.49
CA PHE A 426 -12.14 -50.07 7.79
C PHE A 426 -12.25 -49.70 9.29
N VAL A 427 -11.75 -48.52 9.67
CA VAL A 427 -11.57 -48.07 11.07
C VAL A 427 -12.91 -47.84 11.80
N GLY A 428 -14.03 -47.74 11.08
CA GLY A 428 -15.34 -47.42 11.66
C GLY A 428 -16.25 -48.62 11.99
N GLY A 429 -15.90 -49.84 11.56
CA GLY A 429 -16.86 -50.95 11.48
C GLY A 429 -17.07 -51.79 12.73
N ASN A 430 -16.11 -51.84 13.65
CA ASN A 430 -16.20 -52.72 14.82
C ASN A 430 -16.94 -52.02 15.96
N PRO A 431 -18.14 -52.50 16.37
CA PRO A 431 -18.91 -51.88 17.45
C PRO A 431 -18.17 -51.89 18.80
N GLU A 432 -17.23 -52.82 18.98
CA GLU A 432 -16.36 -52.96 20.15
C GLU A 432 -15.52 -51.70 20.42
N MET A 433 -15.09 -51.00 19.35
CA MET A 433 -14.28 -49.78 19.44
C MET A 433 -15.01 -48.62 20.11
N TYR A 434 -16.34 -48.69 20.26
CA TYR A 434 -17.16 -47.64 20.86
C TYR A 434 -17.59 -47.96 22.29
N LEU A 435 -17.31 -49.16 22.81
CA LEU A 435 -17.74 -49.56 24.16
C LEU A 435 -17.12 -48.69 25.26
N HIS A 436 -15.88 -48.23 25.05
CA HIS A 436 -15.20 -47.34 26.00
C HIS A 436 -15.89 -45.99 26.19
N ILE A 437 -16.78 -45.59 25.28
CA ILE A 437 -17.53 -44.33 25.33
C ILE A 437 -18.57 -44.37 26.46
N PHE A 438 -19.15 -45.53 26.74
CA PHE A 438 -20.27 -45.69 27.67
C PHE A 438 -19.86 -45.97 29.13
N LEU A 439 -18.57 -45.92 29.47
CA LEU A 439 -18.06 -46.35 30.79
C LEU A 439 -18.76 -45.73 32.01
N ASN A 440 -19.28 -44.51 31.87
CA ASN A 440 -20.00 -43.83 32.96
C ASN A 440 -21.53 -43.95 32.86
N ASN A 441 -22.06 -44.51 31.78
CA ASN A 441 -23.50 -44.56 31.46
C ASN A 441 -23.95 -45.99 31.14
N HIS A 442 -24.00 -46.84 32.16
CA HIS A 442 -24.34 -48.26 32.03
C HIS A 442 -25.74 -48.51 31.43
N SER A 443 -26.73 -47.64 31.72
CA SER A 443 -28.09 -47.77 31.17
C SER A 443 -28.12 -47.61 29.65
N LYS A 444 -27.41 -46.61 29.14
CA LYS A 444 -27.28 -46.37 27.69
C LYS A 444 -26.39 -47.41 27.01
N MET A 445 -25.40 -47.96 27.72
CA MET A 445 -24.59 -49.09 27.26
C MET A 445 -25.47 -50.32 26.98
N ILE A 446 -26.36 -50.67 27.93
CA ILE A 446 -27.31 -51.77 27.76
C ILE A 446 -28.23 -51.49 26.57
N GLU A 447 -28.81 -50.28 26.48
CA GLU A 447 -29.70 -49.88 25.39
C GLU A 447 -29.03 -49.96 23.99
N PHE A 448 -27.71 -49.72 23.93
CA PHE A 448 -26.91 -49.84 22.72
C PHE A 448 -26.61 -51.30 22.37
N LEU A 449 -26.14 -52.09 23.33
CA LEU A 449 -25.81 -53.52 23.14
C LEU A 449 -27.04 -54.35 22.75
N GLU A 450 -28.20 -54.10 23.38
CA GLU A 450 -29.46 -54.75 23.01
C GLU A 450 -29.88 -54.44 21.57
N PHE A 451 -29.72 -53.18 21.15
CA PHE A 451 -29.99 -52.74 19.78
C PHE A 451 -29.06 -53.45 18.78
N LEU A 452 -27.77 -53.51 19.07
CA LEU A 452 -26.80 -54.20 18.22
C LEU A 452 -27.15 -55.67 18.06
N ILE A 453 -27.43 -56.40 19.14
CA ILE A 453 -27.80 -57.83 19.08
C ILE A 453 -29.08 -58.04 18.27
N LYS A 454 -30.06 -57.15 18.43
CA LYS A 454 -31.33 -57.23 17.70
C LYS A 454 -31.15 -57.04 16.20
N GLU A 455 -30.39 -56.03 15.78
CA GLU A 455 -30.13 -55.79 14.36
C GLU A 455 -29.17 -56.85 13.79
N TRP A 456 -28.16 -57.32 14.53
CA TRP A 456 -27.27 -58.39 14.09
C TRP A 456 -28.02 -59.68 13.75
N LYS A 457 -29.00 -60.07 14.59
CA LYS A 457 -29.90 -61.21 14.33
C LYS A 457 -30.78 -61.03 13.09
N ARG A 458 -31.01 -59.78 12.66
CA ARG A 458 -31.84 -59.46 11.49
C ARG A 458 -31.07 -59.59 10.18
N PHE A 459 -29.75 -59.41 10.21
CA PHE A 459 -28.85 -59.54 9.05
C PHE A 459 -28.39 -60.98 8.79
N GLU A 460 -29.26 -61.96 9.04
CA GLU A 460 -29.09 -63.43 9.11
C GLU A 460 -28.57 -64.14 7.83
N LYS A 461 -27.65 -63.53 7.07
CA LYS A 461 -27.08 -64.07 5.82
C LYS A 461 -25.56 -64.29 5.81
N PHE A 462 -24.78 -63.74 6.73
CA PHE A 462 -23.33 -64.01 6.81
C PHE A 462 -22.86 -64.14 8.27
N GLU A 463 -22.33 -65.33 8.58
CA GLU A 463 -21.78 -65.84 9.86
C GLU A 463 -22.65 -65.76 11.14
N PRO A 464 -22.69 -66.83 11.96
CA PRO A 464 -23.86 -67.14 12.80
C PRO A 464 -23.81 -66.60 14.23
N GLU A 465 -22.73 -65.92 14.63
CA GLU A 465 -22.52 -65.59 16.04
C GLU A 465 -22.24 -64.10 16.24
N VAL A 466 -23.07 -63.48 17.10
CA VAL A 466 -22.79 -62.14 17.64
C VAL A 466 -21.39 -62.16 18.25
N PRO A 467 -20.55 -61.13 18.03
CA PRO A 467 -19.22 -61.06 18.63
C PRO A 467 -19.26 -61.37 20.12
N MET A 468 -18.39 -62.30 20.54
CA MET A 468 -18.39 -62.85 21.89
C MET A 468 -18.20 -61.73 22.94
N GLU A 469 -17.42 -60.71 22.61
CA GLU A 469 -17.13 -59.56 23.47
C GLU A 469 -18.39 -58.73 23.76
N ILE A 470 -19.24 -58.47 22.75
CA ILE A 470 -20.52 -57.76 22.90
C ILE A 470 -21.46 -58.54 23.82
N SER A 471 -21.55 -59.86 23.61
CA SER A 471 -22.43 -60.74 24.39
C SER A 471 -21.95 -60.90 25.84
N ASN A 472 -20.64 -61.05 26.05
CA ASN A 472 -20.02 -61.15 27.37
C ASN A 472 -20.18 -59.84 28.15
N THR A 473 -19.94 -58.70 27.51
CA THR A 473 -20.08 -57.38 28.15
C THR A 473 -21.53 -57.13 28.59
N LEU A 474 -22.52 -57.49 27.75
CA LEU A 474 -23.93 -57.39 28.12
C LEU A 474 -24.29 -58.30 29.30
N LEU A 475 -23.78 -59.53 29.31
CA LEU A 475 -24.02 -60.49 30.39
C LEU A 475 -23.38 -60.02 31.71
N GLU A 476 -22.18 -59.46 31.66
CA GLU A 476 -21.52 -58.84 32.81
C GLU A 476 -22.33 -57.68 33.38
N LEU A 477 -22.89 -56.80 32.53
CA LEU A 477 -23.74 -55.69 32.96
C LEU A 477 -25.06 -56.17 33.58
N TYR A 478 -25.68 -57.22 33.03
CA TYR A 478 -26.87 -57.84 33.62
C TYR A 478 -26.57 -58.51 34.96
N MET A 479 -25.43 -59.18 35.08
CA MET A 479 -25.00 -59.76 36.35
C MET A 479 -24.69 -58.69 37.41
N HIS A 480 -24.13 -57.55 37.00
CA HIS A 480 -23.89 -56.41 37.88
C HIS A 480 -25.18 -55.72 38.35
N SER A 481 -26.14 -55.49 37.46
CA SER A 481 -27.47 -54.92 37.81
C SER A 481 -28.26 -55.86 38.73
N TYR A 482 -28.23 -57.17 38.48
CA TYR A 482 -28.85 -58.16 39.35
C TYR A 482 -28.22 -58.22 40.76
N LYS A 483 -26.88 -58.06 40.86
CA LYS A 483 -26.16 -57.94 42.14
C LYS A 483 -26.50 -56.67 42.91
N THR A 484 -26.82 -55.57 42.23
CA THR A 484 -27.23 -54.32 42.90
C THR A 484 -28.68 -54.40 43.38
N ASP A 485 -29.58 -54.99 42.59
CA ASP A 485 -30.99 -55.16 42.99
C ASP A 485 -31.15 -56.13 44.18
N THR A 486 -30.36 -57.20 44.21
CA THR A 486 -30.36 -58.15 45.34
C THR A 486 -29.84 -57.53 46.64
N LYS A 487 -28.87 -56.60 46.58
CA LYS A 487 -28.40 -55.84 47.76
C LYS A 487 -29.43 -54.83 48.28
N VAL A 488 -30.26 -54.26 47.41
CA VAL A 488 -31.35 -53.36 47.82
C VAL A 488 -32.51 -54.15 48.45
N SER A 489 -32.79 -55.37 47.97
CA SER A 489 -33.80 -56.24 48.59
C SER A 489 -33.38 -56.84 49.94
N ASP A 490 -32.07 -57.05 50.17
CA ASP A 490 -31.57 -57.57 51.45
C ASP A 490 -31.39 -56.48 52.54
N GLY A 491 -31.48 -55.19 52.18
CA GLY A 491 -31.41 -54.05 53.10
C GLY A 491 -32.75 -53.61 53.73
N LEU A 492 -33.84 -54.35 53.45
CA LEU A 492 -35.20 -54.06 53.93
C LEU A 492 -35.74 -55.11 54.92
N ARG A 493 -34.85 -55.77 55.67
CA ARG A 493 -35.23 -56.66 56.80
C ARG A 493 -34.80 -56.13 58.14
#